data_AF-A0A7X6Y4X1-F1
#
_entry.id   AF-A0A7X6Y4X1-F1
#
_cell.length_a   1.000
_cell.length_b   1.000
_cell.length_c   1.000
_cell.angle_alpha   90.00
_cell.angle_beta   90.00
_cell.angle_gamma   90.00
#
_symmetry.space_group_name_H-M   'P 1'
#
loop_
_entity.id
_entity.type
_entity.pdbx_description
1 polymer ?
#
loop_
_entity_poly.entity_id
_entity_poly.type
_entity_poly.pdbx_seq_one_letter_code
_entity_poly.pdbx_strand_id
1 'polypeptide(L)'
;MAPIKEWFGGYNVIFSWFERNYGYSALEDYWKYIAENCFEEVIEKFKEGGLTAIKDYFEYTFSLDDGECRTSLENGKLTIEIVKCPDYEFMKSS
;
A
#
# COMPACT_ATOMS: atom_id res chain seq x y z
N MET A 1 -0.87 1.05 -18.56
CA MET A 1 -1.08 -0.23 -17.85
C MET A 1 -0.63 0.00 -16.42
N ALA A 2 -1.46 -0.30 -15.42
CA ALA A 2 -1.11 -0.05 -14.02
C ALA A 2 0.18 -0.82 -13.67
N PRO A 3 1.23 -0.16 -13.13
CA PRO A 3 2.48 -0.82 -12.74
C PRO A 3 2.24 -2.04 -11.84
N ILE A 4 1.16 -2.00 -11.05
CA ILE A 4 0.79 -3.05 -10.11
C ILE A 4 0.54 -4.41 -10.78
N LYS A 5 -0.02 -4.45 -12.01
CA LYS A 5 -0.31 -5.70 -12.73
C LYS A 5 0.94 -6.42 -13.23
N GLU A 6 2.04 -5.69 -13.42
CA GLU A 6 3.31 -6.26 -13.89
C GLU A 6 4.21 -6.70 -12.73
N TRP A 7 4.17 -5.99 -11.60
CA TRP A 7 5.19 -6.13 -10.54
C TRP A 7 4.70 -6.87 -9.30
N PHE A 8 3.38 -7.04 -9.10
CA PHE A 8 2.83 -7.71 -7.91
C PHE A 8 3.41 -9.11 -7.69
N GLY A 9 3.51 -9.93 -8.74
CA GLY A 9 4.13 -11.26 -8.66
C GLY A 9 5.60 -11.20 -8.26
N GLY A 10 6.35 -10.23 -8.80
CA GLY A 10 7.76 -10.01 -8.46
C GLY A 10 7.97 -9.66 -6.99
N TYR A 11 7.15 -8.74 -6.44
CA TYR A 11 7.21 -8.38 -5.02
C TYR A 11 6.94 -9.58 -4.11
N ASN A 12 5.94 -10.42 -4.42
CA ASN A 12 5.65 -11.61 -3.64
C ASN A 12 6.83 -12.61 -3.62
N VAL A 13 7.51 -12.79 -4.75
CA VAL A 13 8.70 -13.65 -4.83
C VAL A 13 9.85 -13.07 -4.01
N ILE A 14 10.10 -11.75 -4.10
CA ILE A 14 11.15 -11.08 -3.35
C ILE A 14 10.89 -11.18 -1.84
N PHE A 15 9.68 -10.87 -1.38
CA PHE A 15 9.33 -10.95 0.04
C PHE A 15 9.40 -12.39 0.56
N SER A 16 8.87 -13.35 -0.21
CA SER A 16 8.97 -14.78 0.14
C SER A 16 10.41 -15.26 0.22
N TRP A 17 11.27 -14.83 -0.70
CA TRP A 17 12.69 -15.18 -0.67
C TRP A 17 13.36 -14.55 0.56
N PHE A 18 13.10 -13.28 0.83
CA PHE A 18 13.70 -12.57 1.96
C PHE A 18 13.31 -13.21 3.30
N GLU A 19 12.02 -13.48 3.50
CA GLU A 19 11.52 -14.17 4.71
C GLU A 19 12.16 -15.55 4.88
N ARG A 20 12.25 -16.35 3.81
CA ARG A 20 12.83 -17.69 3.88
C ARG A 20 14.32 -17.70 4.21
N ASN A 21 15.06 -16.68 3.78
CA ASN A 21 16.52 -16.63 3.94
C ASN A 21 16.95 -15.87 5.21
N TYR A 22 16.16 -14.88 5.66
CA TYR A 22 16.54 -13.97 6.75
C TYR A 22 15.50 -13.88 7.88
N GLY A 23 14.35 -14.52 7.73
CA GLY A 23 13.25 -14.52 8.70
C GLY A 23 12.31 -13.32 8.56
N TYR A 24 11.15 -13.43 9.21
CA TYR A 24 10.08 -12.43 9.13
C TYR A 24 10.51 -11.05 9.68
N SER A 25 11.25 -11.01 10.80
CA SER A 25 11.73 -9.75 11.38
C SER A 25 12.62 -8.97 10.41
N ALA A 26 13.48 -9.66 9.67
CA ALA A 26 14.33 -9.01 8.68
C ALA A 26 13.50 -8.48 7.50
N LEU A 27 12.45 -9.20 7.07
CA LEU A 27 11.52 -8.71 6.05
C LEU A 27 10.79 -7.46 6.51
N GLU A 28 10.39 -7.39 7.79
CA GLU A 28 9.76 -6.21 8.36
C GLU A 28 10.72 -5.00 8.36
N ASP A 29 11.99 -5.20 8.71
CA ASP A 29 13.01 -4.15 8.66
C ASP A 29 13.27 -3.69 7.22
N TYR A 30 13.23 -4.60 6.24
CA TYR A 30 13.32 -4.27 4.83
C TYR A 30 12.13 -3.41 4.36
N TRP A 31 10.90 -3.72 4.79
CA TRP A 31 9.73 -2.89 4.47
C TRP A 31 9.82 -1.50 5.09
N LYS A 32 10.30 -1.38 6.34
CA LYS A 32 10.57 -0.08 6.98
C LYS A 32 11.59 0.73 6.18
N TYR A 33 12.70 0.09 5.79
CA TYR A 33 13.71 0.73 4.96
C TYR A 33 13.12 1.24 3.63
N ILE A 34 12.33 0.43 2.93
CA ILE A 34 11.66 0.88 1.70
C ILE A 34 10.74 2.07 1.98
N ALA A 35 9.91 2.00 3.03
CA ALA A 35 8.99 3.09 3.39
C ALA A 35 9.75 4.40 3.64
N GLU A 36 10.84 4.35 4.39
CA GLU A 36 11.64 5.52 4.76
C GLU A 36 12.47 6.09 3.62
N ASN A 37 12.91 5.27 2.66
CA ASN A 37 13.87 5.70 1.63
C ASN A 37 13.25 5.87 0.23
N CYS A 38 12.06 5.31 -0.03
CA CYS A 38 11.41 5.39 -1.34
C CYS A 38 10.13 6.23 -1.34
N PHE A 39 9.57 6.55 -0.17
CA PHE A 39 8.28 7.24 -0.04
C PHE A 39 8.36 8.56 0.74
N GLU A 40 9.52 9.23 0.73
CA GLU A 40 9.75 10.49 1.45
C GLU A 40 8.68 11.54 1.15
N GLU A 41 8.31 11.74 -0.11
CA GLU A 41 7.25 12.70 -0.49
C GLU A 41 5.88 12.37 0.10
N VAL A 42 5.54 11.08 0.23
CA VAL A 42 4.27 10.63 0.82
C VAL A 42 4.30 10.86 2.33
N ILE A 43 5.44 10.58 2.98
CA ILE A 43 5.65 10.80 4.40
C ILE A 43 5.48 12.29 4.75
N GLU A 44 6.10 13.19 4.00
CA GLU A 44 5.97 14.63 4.26
C GLU A 44 4.52 15.10 4.07
N LYS A 45 3.83 14.65 3.02
CA LYS A 45 2.38 14.93 2.84
C LYS A 45 1.55 14.47 4.04
N PHE A 46 1.84 13.30 4.59
CA PHE A 46 1.12 12.78 5.76
C PHE A 46 1.43 13.56 7.03
N LYS A 47 2.68 14.00 7.23
CA LYS A 47 3.05 14.84 8.38
C LYS A 47 2.35 16.20 8.33
N GLU A 48 2.29 16.83 7.15
CA GLU A 48 1.68 18.15 6.96
C GLU A 48 0.15 18.10 7.02
N GLY A 49 -0.47 17.16 6.32
CA GLY A 49 -1.94 17.09 6.16
C GLY A 49 -2.65 16.11 7.08
N GLY A 50 -1.92 15.37 7.91
CA GLY A 50 -2.46 14.43 8.90
C GLY A 50 -3.40 13.38 8.31
N LEU A 51 -4.44 13.04 9.07
CA LEU A 51 -5.42 12.01 8.67
C LEU A 51 -6.17 12.35 7.38
N THR A 52 -6.38 13.63 7.06
CA THR A 52 -7.02 14.03 5.81
C THR A 52 -6.12 13.72 4.61
N ALA A 53 -4.82 14.01 4.69
CA ALA A 53 -3.89 13.65 3.61
C ALA A 53 -3.77 12.14 3.40
N ILE A 54 -3.81 11.35 4.48
CA ILE A 54 -3.84 9.88 4.39
C ILE A 54 -5.11 9.42 3.67
N LYS A 55 -6.28 9.94 4.08
CA LYS A 55 -7.56 9.64 3.42
C LYS A 55 -7.50 9.91 1.93
N ASP A 56 -7.08 11.13 1.55
CA ASP A 56 -7.09 11.58 0.17
C ASP A 56 -6.07 10.79 -0.68
N TYR A 57 -4.93 10.40 -0.10
CA TYR A 57 -3.97 9.52 -0.75
C TYR A 57 -4.58 8.17 -1.11
N PHE A 58 -5.25 7.50 -0.16
CA PHE A 58 -5.86 6.20 -0.42
C PHE A 58 -6.99 6.28 -1.46
N GLU A 59 -7.87 7.28 -1.34
CA GLU A 59 -8.95 7.50 -2.33
C GLU A 59 -8.39 7.74 -3.73
N TYR A 60 -7.35 8.57 -3.83
CA TYR A 60 -6.68 8.84 -5.09
C TYR A 60 -6.03 7.57 -5.67
N THR A 61 -5.21 6.86 -4.89
CA THR A 61 -4.54 5.64 -5.34
C THR A 61 -5.54 4.58 -5.83
N PHE A 62 -6.62 4.33 -5.09
CA PHE A 62 -7.64 3.37 -5.51
C PHE A 62 -8.40 3.82 -6.77
N SER A 63 -8.60 5.14 -6.95
CA SER A 63 -9.23 5.69 -8.15
C SER A 63 -8.40 5.50 -9.42
N LEU A 64 -7.07 5.33 -9.30
CA LEU A 64 -6.18 5.13 -10.44
C LEU A 64 -6.21 3.69 -10.99
N ASP A 65 -6.47 2.69 -10.14
CA ASP A 65 -6.25 1.28 -10.45
C ASP A 65 -7.54 0.45 -10.52
N ASP A 66 -8.69 1.05 -10.87
CA ASP A 66 -10.02 0.40 -10.87
C ASP A 66 -10.38 -0.26 -9.51
N GLY A 67 -9.79 0.24 -8.42
CA GLY A 67 -10.06 -0.18 -7.05
C GLY A 67 -11.27 0.54 -6.46
N GLU A 68 -11.76 0.05 -5.33
CA GLU A 68 -12.77 0.74 -4.52
C GLU A 68 -12.37 0.70 -3.04
N CYS A 69 -12.33 1.87 -2.42
CA CYS A 69 -12.25 2.00 -0.96
C CYS A 69 -13.31 2.97 -0.46
N ARG A 70 -13.78 2.76 0.77
CA ARG A 70 -14.64 3.70 1.49
C ARG A 70 -13.86 4.24 2.68
N THR A 71 -13.89 5.56 2.86
CA THR A 71 -13.21 6.19 3.98
C THR A 71 -14.22 6.87 4.91
N SER A 72 -13.93 6.85 6.21
CA SER A 72 -14.62 7.66 7.22
C SER A 72 -13.60 8.25 8.17
N LEU A 73 -13.73 9.55 8.43
CA LEU A 73 -12.92 10.29 9.40
C LEU A 73 -13.83 10.83 10.50
N GLU A 74 -13.81 10.18 11.65
CA GLU A 74 -14.67 10.51 12.79
C GLU A 74 -13.85 10.47 14.08
N ASN A 75 -14.03 11.47 14.95
CA ASN A 75 -13.39 11.53 16.27
C ASN A 75 -11.86 11.35 16.26
N GLY A 76 -11.16 11.90 15.25
CA GLY A 76 -9.71 11.77 15.12
C GLY A 76 -9.26 10.36 14.72
N LYS A 77 -10.17 9.51 14.22
CA LYS A 77 -9.87 8.19 13.69
C LYS A 77 -10.24 8.14 12.21
N LEU A 78 -9.25 7.81 11.38
CA LEU A 78 -9.47 7.44 9.99
C LEU A 78 -9.73 5.93 9.90
N THR A 79 -10.80 5.55 9.22
CA THR A 79 -11.09 4.17 8.83
C THR A 79 -11.10 4.10 7.31
N ILE A 80 -10.36 3.16 6.74
CA ILE A 80 -10.32 2.89 5.30
C ILE A 80 -10.79 1.44 5.11
N GLU A 81 -11.97 1.27 4.53
CA GLU A 81 -12.53 -0.02 4.15
C GLU A 81 -12.17 -0.31 2.69
N ILE A 82 -11.45 -1.40 2.46
CA ILE A 82 -11.08 -1.84 1.11
C ILE A 82 -12.22 -2.70 0.57
N VAL A 83 -13.03 -2.15 -0.34
CA VAL A 83 -14.21 -2.83 -0.92
C VAL A 83 -13.77 -3.70 -2.11
N LYS A 84 -12.87 -3.17 -2.93
CA LYS A 84 -12.30 -3.87 -4.09
C LYS A 84 -10.81 -3.56 -4.17
N CYS A 85 -9.99 -4.54 -3.81
CA CYS A 85 -8.54 -4.47 -4.02
C CYS A 85 -8.21 -4.87 -5.46
N PRO A 86 -7.63 -3.97 -6.28
CA PRO A 86 -7.37 -4.26 -7.68
C PRO A 86 -6.39 -5.41 -7.89
N ASP A 87 -5.37 -5.52 -7.03
CA ASP A 87 -4.37 -6.59 -7.07
C ASP A 87 -4.99 -7.96 -6.79
N TYR A 88 -5.84 -8.02 -5.76
CA TYR A 88 -6.51 -9.25 -5.37
C TYR A 88 -7.46 -9.75 -6.47
N GLU A 89 -8.22 -8.84 -7.08
CA GLU A 89 -9.12 -9.18 -8.19
C GLU A 89 -8.34 -9.62 -9.44
N PHE A 90 -7.21 -8.98 -9.73
CA PHE A 90 -6.31 -9.41 -10.80
C PHE A 90 -5.80 -10.85 -10.55
N MET A 91 -5.34 -11.14 -9.33
CA MET A 91 -4.87 -12.48 -8.96
C MET A 91 -5.95 -13.56 -9.05
N LYS A 92 -7.21 -13.25 -8.77
CA LYS A 92 -8.32 -14.20 -8.96
C LYS A 92 -8.61 -14.51 -10.44
N SER A 93 -8.33 -13.55 -11.32
CA SER A 93 -8.58 -13.68 -12.75
C SER A 93 -7.44 -14.34 -13.54
N SER A 94 -6.32 -14.64 -12.88
CA SER A 94 -5.10 -15.25 -13.46
C SER A 94 -5.02 -16.74 -13.13
#